data_AF-A0A1R3I5A6-F1
#
_entry.id   AF-A0A1R3I5A6-F1
#
_cell.length_a   1.000
_cell.length_b   1.000
_cell.length_c   1.000
_cell.angle_alpha   90.00
_cell.angle_beta   90.00
_cell.angle_gamma   90.00
#
_symmetry.space_group_name_H-M   'P 1'
#
loop_
_entity.id
_entity.type
_entity.pdbx_description
1 polymer ?
#
loop_
_entity_poly.entity_id
_entity_poly.type
_entity_poly.pdbx_seq_one_letter_code
_entity_poly.pdbx_strand_id
1 'polypeptide(L)'
;MSTEEKKKLGTALTRLSPEDLSKALEIVAEHNPGFQPTAQEVDLDIDAQSELTLWRLKVFVQDKLKNAGKSSESADCNNINNNENITKGNSKRKRDISDALTKNAIKRTRKLSPNS
;
A
#
# COMPACT_ATOMS: atom_id res chain seq x y z
N MET A 1 0.81 15.01 -0.07
CA MET A 1 1.02 14.44 1.30
C MET A 1 0.47 15.39 2.36
N SER A 2 -0.33 14.90 3.32
CA SER A 2 -0.84 15.70 4.45
C SER A 2 0.19 15.85 5.58
N THR A 3 0.04 16.88 6.41
CA THR A 3 0.93 17.14 7.57
C THR A 3 1.03 15.96 8.53
N GLU A 4 -0.07 15.23 8.73
CA GLU A 4 -0.07 14.03 9.57
C GLU A 4 0.75 12.89 8.95
N GLU A 5 0.69 12.72 7.63
CA GLU A 5 1.49 11.71 6.93
C GLU A 5 2.99 12.03 7.00
N LYS A 6 3.34 13.32 6.90
CA LYS A 6 4.73 13.79 7.07
C LYS A 6 5.25 13.50 8.48
N LYS A 7 4.45 13.74 9.52
CA LYS A 7 4.78 13.35 10.91
C LYS A 7 4.99 11.84 11.04
N LYS A 8 4.10 11.04 10.47
CA LYS A 8 4.21 9.56 10.48
C LYS A 8 5.46 9.08 9.74
N LEU A 9 5.86 9.77 8.67
CA LEU A 9 7.09 9.46 7.94
C LEU A 9 8.33 9.72 8.81
N GLY A 10 8.38 10.88 9.47
CA GLY A 10 9.46 11.22 10.41
C GLY A 10 9.62 10.18 11.52
N THR A 11 8.52 9.75 12.15
CA THR A 11 8.56 8.72 13.19
C THR A 11 8.84 7.31 12.65
N ALA A 12 8.52 7.04 11.39
CA ALA A 12 8.86 5.79 10.74
C ALA A 12 10.36 5.69 10.41
N LEU A 13 11.00 6.80 10.03
CA LEU A 13 12.45 6.88 9.78
C LEU A 13 13.28 6.54 11.02
N THR A 14 12.85 6.99 12.21
CA THR A 14 13.55 6.67 13.47
C THR A 14 13.45 5.20 13.88
N ARG A 15 12.56 4.42 13.24
CA ARG A 15 12.38 2.98 13.49
C ARG A 15 13.16 2.11 12.51
N LEU A 16 13.82 2.70 11.51
CA LEU A 16 14.61 1.96 10.53
C LEU A 16 15.98 1.55 11.07
N SER A 17 16.51 0.48 10.49
CA SER A 17 17.90 0.05 10.61
C SER A 17 18.85 1.17 10.15
N PRO A 18 20.07 1.29 10.70
CA PRO A 18 21.06 2.27 10.23
C PRO A 18 21.36 2.18 8.72
N GLU A 19 21.39 0.95 8.18
CA GLU A 19 21.58 0.71 6.75
C GLU A 19 20.41 1.20 5.89
N ASP A 20 19.17 0.99 6.35
CA ASP A 20 17.99 1.46 5.64
C ASP A 20 17.81 2.97 5.77
N LEU A 21 18.15 3.55 6.93
CA LEU A 21 18.18 4.99 7.13
C LEU A 21 19.16 5.66 6.15
N SER A 22 20.36 5.10 5.99
CA SER A 22 21.36 5.62 5.04
C SER A 22 20.81 5.66 3.61
N LYS A 23 20.16 4.57 3.17
CA LYS A 23 19.51 4.51 1.84
C LYS A 23 18.34 5.49 1.71
N ALA A 24 17.57 5.68 2.79
CA ALA A 24 16.49 6.66 2.82
C ALA A 24 17.03 8.09 2.63
N LEU A 25 18.19 8.40 3.24
CA LEU A 25 18.88 9.68 3.08
C LEU A 25 19.48 9.85 1.68
N GLU A 26 20.00 8.80 1.06
CA GLU A 26 20.48 8.83 -0.33
C GLU A 26 19.38 9.21 -1.32
N ILE A 27 18.16 8.69 -1.16
CA ILE A 27 16.99 9.04 -2.00
C ILE A 27 16.71 10.55 -1.95
N VAL A 28 16.89 11.17 -0.78
CA VAL A 28 16.75 12.63 -0.63
C VAL A 28 17.90 13.35 -1.33
N ALA A 29 19.14 12.89 -1.15
CA ALA A 29 20.33 13.48 -1.76
C ALA A 29 20.27 13.50 -3.30
N GLU A 30 19.69 12.46 -3.91
CA GLU A 30 19.48 12.41 -5.38
C GLU A 30 18.69 13.60 -5.92
N HIS A 31 17.72 14.10 -5.15
CA HIS A 31 16.81 15.17 -5.56
C HIS A 31 17.11 16.49 -4.84
N ASN A 32 18.08 16.49 -3.93
CA ASN A 32 18.51 17.63 -3.15
C ASN A 32 20.05 17.65 -3.12
N PRO A 33 20.70 18.30 -4.10
CA PRO A 33 22.16 18.30 -4.21
C PRO A 33 22.87 19.02 -3.04
N GLY A 34 22.14 19.79 -2.22
CA GLY A 34 22.67 20.41 -1.00
C GLY A 34 22.61 19.48 0.22
N PHE A 35 21.96 18.33 0.11
CA PHE A 35 21.81 17.39 1.21
C PHE A 35 23.02 16.44 1.30
N GLN A 36 23.61 16.33 2.48
CA GLN A 36 24.76 15.48 2.74
C GLN A 36 24.32 14.24 3.53
N PRO A 37 24.03 13.11 2.86
CA PRO A 37 23.48 11.93 3.53
C PRO A 37 24.51 11.20 4.41
N THR A 38 25.80 11.49 4.24
CA THR A 38 26.92 10.84 4.95
C THR A 38 27.36 11.60 6.21
N ALA A 39 26.70 12.70 6.57
CA ALA A 39 27.05 13.44 7.78
C ALA A 39 26.65 12.67 9.05
N GLN A 40 27.38 12.90 10.14
CA GLN A 40 27.15 12.21 11.41
C GLN A 40 25.79 12.55 12.06
N GLU A 41 25.34 13.79 11.87
CA GLU A 41 24.00 14.25 12.20
C GLU A 41 23.44 14.97 10.97
N VAL A 42 22.21 14.63 10.57
CA VAL A 42 21.56 15.20 9.39
C VAL A 42 20.17 15.67 9.78
N ASP A 43 19.94 16.97 9.65
CA ASP A 43 18.61 17.56 9.81
C ASP A 43 17.84 17.47 8.48
N LEU A 44 16.86 16.57 8.44
CA LEU A 44 15.96 16.43 7.29
C LEU A 44 14.64 17.16 7.55
N ASP A 45 14.44 18.29 6.88
CA ASP A 45 13.15 18.98 6.87
C ASP A 45 12.19 18.32 5.86
N ILE A 46 11.29 17.48 6.38
CA ILE A 46 10.23 16.79 5.63
C ILE A 46 9.25 17.80 5.01
N ASP A 47 9.06 18.98 5.60
CA ASP A 47 8.13 19.98 5.10
C ASP A 47 8.71 20.82 3.94
N ALA A 48 10.03 20.99 3.91
CA ALA A 48 10.74 21.69 2.84
C ALA A 48 11.02 20.82 1.58
N GLN A 49 10.84 19.50 1.66
CA GLN A 49 11.07 18.62 0.51
C GLN A 49 9.95 18.67 -0.53
N SER A 50 10.30 18.40 -1.79
CA SER A 50 9.33 18.25 -2.88
C SER A 50 8.41 17.04 -2.68
N GLU A 51 7.20 17.09 -3.25
CA GLU A 51 6.23 15.99 -3.12
C GLU A 51 6.75 14.67 -3.70
N LEU A 52 7.54 14.73 -4.80
CA LEU A 52 8.17 13.56 -5.41
C LEU A 52 9.15 12.89 -4.45
N THR A 53 10.02 13.67 -3.82
CA THR A 53 11.01 13.18 -2.84
C THR A 53 10.30 12.52 -1.66
N LEU A 54 9.27 13.17 -1.12
CA LEU A 54 8.48 12.64 0.00
C LEU A 54 7.76 11.34 -0.35
N TRP A 55 7.22 11.25 -1.55
CA TRP A 55 6.56 10.03 -2.01
C TRP A 55 7.55 8.86 -2.12
N ARG A 56 8.71 9.08 -2.76
CA ARG A 56 9.77 8.06 -2.85
C ARG A 56 10.24 7.60 -1.46
N LEU A 57 10.47 8.55 -0.56
CA LEU A 57 10.88 8.28 0.81
C LEU A 57 9.82 7.46 1.55
N LYS A 58 8.52 7.80 1.45
CA LYS A 58 7.42 7.04 2.06
C LYS A 58 7.33 5.62 1.51
N VAL A 59 7.41 5.44 0.19
CA VAL A 59 7.35 4.11 -0.43
C VAL A 59 8.49 3.24 0.09
N PHE A 60 9.71 3.79 0.13
CA PHE A 60 10.88 3.08 0.65
C PHE A 60 10.72 2.68 2.13
N VAL A 61 10.36 3.64 2.98
CA VAL A 61 10.18 3.40 4.43
C VAL A 61 9.07 2.38 4.69
N GLN A 62 7.95 2.47 3.94
CA GLN A 62 6.86 1.51 4.05
C GLN A 62 7.29 0.10 3.65
N ASP A 63 8.08 -0.05 2.58
CA ASP A 63 8.57 -1.36 2.14
C ASP A 63 9.41 -2.00 3.27
N LYS A 64 10.40 -1.25 3.79
CA LYS A 64 11.26 -1.72 4.90
C LYS A 64 10.49 -2.10 6.16
N LEU A 65 9.48 -1.30 6.53
CA LEU A 65 8.65 -1.60 7.69
C LEU A 65 7.63 -2.73 7.45
N LYS A 66 7.13 -2.89 6.22
CA LYS A 66 6.24 -4.00 5.83
C LYS A 66 6.97 -5.33 5.81
N ASN A 67 8.26 -5.35 5.43
CA ASN A 67 9.09 -6.54 5.53
C ASN A 67 9.44 -6.92 6.98
N ALA A 68 9.42 -5.95 7.92
CA ALA A 68 9.74 -6.16 9.32
C ALA A 68 8.57 -6.71 10.17
N GLY A 69 7.33 -6.63 9.68
CA GLY A 69 6.15 -7.05 10.43
C GLY A 69 5.06 -7.62 9.53
N LYS A 70 4.83 -8.94 9.61
CA LYS A 70 3.59 -9.54 9.12
C LYS A 70 2.40 -8.86 9.82
N SER A 71 1.54 -8.26 9.00
CA SER A 71 0.17 -7.80 9.31
C SER A 71 0.03 -6.54 10.18
N SER A 72 -0.27 -5.42 9.55
CA SER A 72 -1.40 -4.57 9.98
C SER A 72 -1.94 -3.78 8.79
N GLU A 73 -3.21 -4.04 8.50
CA GLU A 73 -4.10 -3.33 7.61
C GLU A 73 -4.12 -1.81 7.89
N SER A 74 -4.47 -1.05 6.86
CA SER A 74 -4.86 0.38 6.83
C SER A 74 -3.76 1.45 6.85
N ALA A 75 -3.32 1.86 5.66
CA ALA A 75 -3.35 3.26 5.22
C ALA A 75 -2.79 3.36 3.80
N ASP A 76 -3.71 3.60 2.86
CA ASP A 76 -3.47 4.11 1.52
C ASP A 76 -2.59 3.23 0.61
N CYS A 77 -3.22 2.17 0.09
CA CYS A 77 -2.72 1.41 -1.04
C CYS A 77 -2.82 2.24 -2.34
N ASN A 78 -1.82 3.08 -2.58
CA ASN A 78 -1.53 3.46 -3.96
C ASN A 78 -0.97 2.21 -4.66
N ASN A 79 -1.85 1.63 -5.48
CA ASN A 79 -1.66 0.51 -6.38
C ASN A 79 -0.32 0.59 -7.12
N ILE A 80 0.66 -0.19 -6.68
CA ILE A 80 1.79 -0.59 -7.51
C ILE A 80 1.64 -2.09 -7.74
N ASN A 81 0.85 -2.42 -8.77
CA ASN A 81 0.78 -3.75 -9.38
C ASN A 81 2.17 -4.16 -9.85
N ASN A 82 2.94 -4.81 -8.98
CA ASN A 82 4.20 -5.42 -9.35
C ASN A 82 4.04 -6.94 -9.35
N ASN A 83 3.86 -7.45 -10.56
CA ASN A 83 4.38 -8.71 -11.07
C ASN A 83 3.91 -10.00 -10.39
N GLU A 84 2.94 -10.62 -11.07
CA GLU A 84 2.57 -12.02 -10.99
C GLU A 84 3.76 -12.98 -11.15
N ASN A 85 4.33 -13.43 -10.03
CA ASN A 85 5.01 -14.72 -10.00
C ASN A 85 4.82 -15.41 -8.64
N ILE A 86 3.63 -15.96 -8.41
CA ILE A 86 3.41 -16.94 -7.35
C ILE A 86 3.35 -18.32 -7.99
N THR A 87 4.53 -18.89 -8.19
CA THR A 87 4.70 -20.34 -8.28
C THR A 87 4.36 -20.98 -6.93
N LYS A 88 3.34 -21.84 -6.95
CA LYS A 88 3.14 -23.05 -6.12
C LYS A 88 3.17 -22.92 -4.59
N GLY A 89 2.03 -23.25 -3.98
CA GLY A 89 1.96 -23.68 -2.58
C GLY A 89 0.57 -24.17 -2.19
N ASN A 90 0.30 -25.45 -2.43
CA ASN A 90 -0.89 -26.15 -1.95
C ASN A 90 -1.11 -25.91 -0.44
N SER A 91 -2.21 -25.27 -0.07
CA SER A 91 -2.76 -25.43 1.28
C SER A 91 -4.29 -25.32 1.24
N LYS A 92 -4.92 -26.50 1.26
CA LYS A 92 -6.36 -26.70 1.47
C LYS A 92 -6.85 -25.83 2.62
N ARG A 93 -7.67 -24.81 2.34
CA ARG A 93 -8.62 -24.26 3.30
C ARG A 93 -9.94 -24.08 2.58
N LYS A 94 -10.86 -25.01 2.87
CA LYS A 94 -12.28 -24.93 2.50
C LYS A 94 -12.77 -23.53 2.87
N ARG A 95 -13.29 -22.81 1.89
CA ARG A 95 -14.18 -21.69 2.16
C ARG A 95 -15.45 -22.03 1.41
N ASP A 96 -16.45 -22.45 2.17
CA ASP A 96 -17.83 -22.62 1.75
C ASP A 96 -18.26 -21.39 0.96
N ILE A 97 -18.30 -21.51 -0.37
CA ILE A 97 -18.97 -20.55 -1.23
C ILE A 97 -20.43 -20.94 -1.12
N SER A 98 -21.17 -20.22 -0.28
CA SER A 98 -22.61 -20.42 -0.09
C SER A 98 -23.32 -20.24 -1.42
N ASP A 99 -23.73 -21.38 -1.97
CA ASP A 99 -24.54 -21.56 -3.16
C ASP A 99 -25.98 -21.12 -2.86
N ALA A 100 -26.24 -19.81 -2.84
CA ALA A 100 -27.59 -19.25 -2.75
C ALA A 100 -28.12 -18.97 -4.16
N LEU A 101 -28.32 -20.07 -4.89
CA LEU A 101 -29.10 -20.16 -6.11
C LEU A 101 -30.58 -19.91 -5.79
N THR A 102 -31.01 -18.66 -5.72
CA THR A 102 -32.45 -18.35 -5.69
C THR A 102 -33.00 -18.37 -7.12
N LYS A 103 -33.33 -19.58 -7.57
CA LYS A 103 -34.18 -19.82 -8.73
C LYS A 103 -35.53 -19.17 -8.46
N ASN A 104 -35.90 -18.13 -9.21
CA ASN A 104 -37.30 -17.75 -9.33
C ASN A 104 -37.83 -18.30 -10.66
N ALA A 105 -38.26 -19.56 -10.62
CA ALA A 105 -38.99 -20.23 -11.68
C ALA A 105 -40.39 -20.55 -11.17
N ILE A 106 -41.32 -19.61 -11.26
CA ILE A 106 -42.76 -19.91 -11.15
C ILE A 106 -43.33 -19.89 -12.57
N LYS A 107 -43.51 -21.09 -13.12
CA LYS A 107 -44.22 -21.35 -14.36
C LYS A 107 -45.73 -21.48 -14.07
N ARG A 108 -46.53 -21.17 -15.11
CA ARG A 108 -47.93 -21.57 -15.37
C ARG A 108 -48.95 -20.73 -14.57
N THR A 109 -50.07 -20.22 -15.11
CA THR A 109 -51.07 -20.84 -15.98
C THR A 109 -51.92 -19.80 -16.75
N ARG A 110 -52.53 -20.27 -17.85
CA ARG A 110 -53.40 -19.62 -18.85
C ARG A 110 -54.53 -18.70 -18.33
N LYS A 111 -54.96 -17.71 -19.15
CA LYS A 111 -56.25 -17.68 -19.90
C LYS A 111 -56.37 -16.41 -20.79
N LEU A 112 -57.30 -16.50 -21.75
CA LEU A 112 -57.53 -15.72 -22.98
C LEU A 112 -58.05 -14.26 -22.79
N SER A 113 -57.69 -13.39 -23.75
CA SER A 113 -58.37 -12.24 -24.48
C SER A 113 -59.67 -11.57 -23.94
N PRO A 114 -60.13 -10.36 -24.37
CA PRO A 114 -59.89 -9.66 -25.67
C PRO A 114 -59.84 -8.09 -25.69
N ASN A 115 -59.56 -7.57 -26.89
CA ASN A 115 -59.82 -6.24 -27.51
C ASN A 115 -60.37 -5.04 -26.71
N SER A 116 -59.79 -3.87 -26.97
CA SER A 116 -60.48 -2.69 -27.56
C SER A 116 -59.49 -1.84 -28.35
#